data_AF-A0AAU5CZB9-F1
#
_entry.id   AF-A0AAU5CZB9-F1
#
_cell.length_a   1.000
_cell.length_b   1.000
_cell.length_c   1.000
_cell.angle_alpha   90.00
_cell.angle_beta   90.00
_cell.angle_gamma   90.00
#
_symmetry.space_group_name_H-M   'P 1'
#
loop_
_entity.id
_entity.type
_entity.pdbx_description
1 polymer ?
#
loop_
_entity_poly.entity_id
_entity_poly.type
_entity_poly.pdbx_seq_one_letter_code
_entity_poly.pdbx_strand_id
1 'polypeptide(L)'
;MASERKQTQVRLEPDVLAAGKDAAAARGLDFNRYVERLIAEDTSGARAAGMAAAQRLIDAHGGFLDGLEAELGGDRALPGLPAGASPSSEPKRGAA
;
A
#
# COMPACT_ATOMS: atom_id res chain seq x y z
N MET A 1 11.69 8.17 6.66
CA MET A 1 11.37 8.15 5.21
C MET A 1 10.05 8.89 5.04
N ALA A 2 10.06 10.11 4.49
CA ALA A 2 8.83 10.81 4.17
C ALA A 2 8.18 10.12 2.95
N SER A 3 6.98 9.57 3.10
CA SER A 3 6.27 8.93 2.00
C SER A 3 6.06 9.93 0.85
N GLU A 4 6.42 9.54 -0.36
CA GLU A 4 6.17 10.31 -1.58
C GLU A 4 4.68 10.63 -1.70
N ARG A 5 4.32 11.92 -1.63
CA ARG A 5 2.95 12.35 -1.88
C ARG A 5 2.65 12.22 -3.36
N LYS A 6 1.73 11.32 -3.71
CA LYS A 6 1.24 11.20 -5.08
C LYS A 6 0.45 12.44 -5.44
N GLN A 7 0.83 13.08 -6.54
CA GLN A 7 0.12 14.23 -7.09
C GLN A 7 -0.73 13.78 -8.28
N THR A 8 -1.99 14.20 -8.31
CA THR A 8 -2.93 13.91 -9.40
C THR A 8 -3.46 15.21 -9.96
N GLN A 9 -3.34 15.41 -11.28
CA GLN A 9 -3.93 16.57 -11.96
C GLN A 9 -5.35 16.22 -12.40
N VAL A 10 -6.31 17.02 -11.95
CA VAL A 10 -7.72 16.87 -12.32
C VAL A 10 -8.16 18.11 -13.10
N ARG A 11 -8.71 17.90 -14.30
CA ARG A 11 -9.35 18.96 -15.08
C ARG A 11 -10.83 18.89 -14.83
N LEU A 12 -11.41 20.03 -14.46
CA LEU A 12 -12.83 20.17 -14.18
C LEU A 12 -13.40 21.21 -15.13
N GLU A 13 -14.64 20.97 -15.57
CA GLU A 13 -15.43 21.99 -16.23
C GLU A 13 -15.58 23.21 -15.30
N PRO A 14 -15.62 24.44 -15.83
CA PRO A 14 -15.64 25.66 -15.02
C PRO A 14 -16.77 25.68 -13.98
N ASP A 15 -17.96 25.21 -14.35
CA ASP A 15 -19.13 25.19 -13.47
C ASP A 15 -18.96 24.18 -12.34
N VAL A 16 -18.34 23.03 -12.62
CA VAL A 16 -18.04 21.99 -11.63
C VAL A 16 -16.96 22.48 -10.66
N LEU A 17 -15.96 23.22 -11.16
CA LEU A 17 -14.93 23.82 -10.31
C LEU A 17 -15.53 24.88 -9.37
N ALA A 18 -16.45 25.71 -9.87
CA ALA A 18 -17.14 26.72 -9.06
C ALA A 18 -17.97 26.06 -7.95
N ALA A 19 -18.87 25.14 -8.31
CA ALA A 19 -19.69 24.40 -7.35
C ALA A 19 -18.84 23.63 -6.33
N GLY A 20 -17.73 23.05 -6.77
CA GLY A 20 -16.79 22.35 -5.89
C GLY A 20 -16.10 23.26 -4.87
N LYS A 21 -15.73 24.48 -5.27
CA LYS A 21 -15.16 25.48 -4.36
C LYS A 21 -16.18 25.98 -3.35
N ASP A 22 -17.41 26.23 -3.77
CA ASP A 22 -18.50 26.65 -2.87
C ASP A 22 -18.80 25.55 -1.85
N ALA A 23 -18.84 24.29 -2.29
CA ALA A 23 -19.06 23.13 -1.42
C ALA A 23 -17.90 22.89 -0.43
N ALA A 24 -16.67 23.23 -0.81
CA ALA A 24 -15.51 23.21 0.08
C ALA A 24 -15.59 24.34 1.13
N ALA A 25 -15.92 25.56 0.68
CA ALA A 25 -16.10 26.73 1.53
C ALA A 25 -17.22 26.55 2.57
N ALA A 26 -18.35 25.98 2.16
CA ALA A 26 -19.46 25.64 3.06
C ALA A 26 -19.05 24.66 4.18
N ARG A 27 -17.99 23.88 3.95
CA ARG A 27 -17.42 22.94 4.93
C ARG A 27 -16.19 23.49 5.64
N GLY A 28 -15.77 24.73 5.37
CA GLY A 28 -14.56 25.34 5.91
C GLY A 28 -13.27 24.61 5.49
N LEU A 29 -13.27 23.94 4.34
CA LEU A 29 -12.14 23.19 3.81
C LEU A 29 -11.52 23.92 2.64
N ASP A 30 -10.20 23.75 2.45
CA ASP A 30 -9.61 24.09 1.16
C ASP A 30 -10.09 23.10 0.09
N PHE A 31 -10.12 23.57 -1.15
CA PHE A 31 -10.66 22.79 -2.26
C PHE A 31 -9.90 21.47 -2.50
N ASN A 32 -8.57 21.45 -2.34
CA ASN A 32 -7.79 20.22 -2.53
C ASN A 32 -8.08 19.21 -1.42
N ARG A 33 -8.16 19.65 -0.16
CA ARG A 33 -8.57 18.79 0.96
C ARG A 33 -9.98 18.28 0.83
N TYR A 34 -10.88 19.10 0.30
CA TYR A 34 -12.24 18.68 0.00
C TYR A 34 -12.25 17.58 -1.07
N VAL A 35 -11.52 17.74 -2.17
CA VAL A 35 -11.39 16.72 -3.22
C VAL A 35 -10.71 15.44 -2.70
N GLU A 36 -9.63 15.56 -1.92
CA GLU A 36 -8.98 14.41 -1.28
C GLU A 36 -9.95 13.60 -0.42
N ARG A 37 -10.79 14.29 0.36
CA ARG A 37 -11.79 13.66 1.21
C ARG A 37 -12.87 12.96 0.39
N LEU A 38 -13.37 13.58 -0.67
CA LEU A 38 -14.34 12.95 -1.58
C LEU A 38 -13.79 11.67 -2.21
N ILE A 39 -12.55 11.70 -2.70
CA ILE A 39 -11.90 10.51 -3.29
C ILE A 39 -11.74 9.41 -2.23
N ALA A 40 -11.34 9.78 -1.00
CA ALA A 40 -11.19 8.82 0.08
C ALA A 40 -12.54 8.19 0.48
N GLU A 41 -13.60 8.99 0.59
CA GLU A 41 -14.95 8.51 0.89
C GLU A 41 -15.45 7.55 -0.20
N ASP A 42 -15.31 7.92 -1.47
CA ASP A 42 -15.73 7.11 -2.62
C ASP A 42 -14.98 5.77 -2.73
N THR A 43 -13.67 5.78 -2.48
CA THR A 43 -12.83 4.57 -2.62
C THR A 43 -12.83 3.68 -1.38
N SER A 44 -13.18 4.21 -0.20
CA SER A 44 -13.13 3.46 1.06
C SER A 44 -14.00 2.21 1.06
N GLY A 45 -15.23 2.30 0.53
CA GLY A 45 -16.17 1.17 0.46
C GLY A 45 -15.69 0.08 -0.50
N ALA A 46 -15.28 0.48 -1.71
CA ALA A 46 -14.75 -0.46 -2.71
C ALA A 46 -13.48 -1.16 -2.21
N ARG A 47 -12.58 -0.41 -1.55
CA ARG A 47 -11.38 -0.97 -0.93
C ARG A 47 -11.73 -1.95 0.19
N ALA A 48 -12.66 -1.61 1.07
CA ALA A 48 -13.09 -2.48 2.15
C ALA A 48 -13.72 -3.78 1.61
N ALA A 49 -14.60 -3.68 0.60
CA ALA A 49 -15.19 -4.83 -0.07
C ALA A 49 -14.14 -5.72 -0.75
N GLY A 50 -13.15 -5.11 -1.41
CA GLY A 50 -12.03 -5.81 -2.03
C GLY A 50 -11.16 -6.56 -1.03
N MET A 51 -10.81 -5.92 0.10
CA MET A 51 -10.06 -6.58 1.18
C MET A 51 -10.86 -7.72 1.82
N ALA A 52 -12.15 -7.54 2.05
CA ALA A 52 -13.00 -8.61 2.55
C ALA A 52 -13.08 -9.80 1.56
N ALA A 53 -13.14 -9.53 0.25
CA ALA A 53 -13.13 -10.57 -0.77
C ALA A 53 -11.78 -11.31 -0.83
N ALA A 54 -10.67 -10.57 -0.76
CA ALA A 54 -9.33 -11.15 -0.70
C ALA A 54 -9.15 -12.01 0.56
N GLN A 55 -9.62 -11.54 1.72
CA GLN A 55 -9.57 -12.31 2.95
C GLN A 55 -10.37 -13.60 2.83
N ARG A 56 -11.59 -13.57 2.27
CA ARG A 56 -12.37 -14.80 2.02
C ARG A 56 -11.66 -15.77 1.09
N LEU A 57 -10.96 -15.28 0.07
CA LEU A 57 -10.18 -16.13 -0.83
C LEU A 57 -9.05 -16.83 -0.05
N ILE A 58 -8.33 -16.10 0.79
CA ILE A 58 -7.28 -16.66 1.65
C ILE A 58 -7.86 -17.63 2.67
N ASP A 59 -8.99 -17.33 3.31
CA ASP A 59 -9.59 -18.23 4.29
C ASP A 59 -10.07 -19.54 3.62
N ALA A 60 -10.62 -19.44 2.40
CA ALA A 60 -11.13 -20.59 1.66
C ALA A 60 -10.02 -21.43 1.00
N HIS A 61 -8.93 -20.79 0.57
CA HIS A 61 -7.88 -21.44 -0.24
C HIS A 61 -6.48 -21.35 0.37
N GLY A 62 -6.34 -20.88 1.61
CA GLY A 62 -5.05 -20.64 2.27
C GLY A 62 -4.20 -21.91 2.32
N GLY A 63 -4.77 -23.03 2.74
CA GLY A 63 -4.05 -24.31 2.75
C GLY A 63 -3.66 -24.82 1.36
N PHE A 64 -4.41 -24.46 0.31
CA PHE A 64 -4.02 -24.75 -1.08
C PHE A 64 -2.86 -23.84 -1.52
N LEU A 65 -2.90 -22.55 -1.19
CA LEU A 65 -1.82 -21.61 -1.47
C LEU A 65 -0.54 -21.95 -0.70
N ASP A 66 -0.65 -22.39 0.56
CA ASP A 66 0.47 -22.84 1.39
C ASP A 66 1.11 -24.11 0.81
N GLY A 67 0.29 -25.06 0.35
CA GLY A 67 0.77 -26.27 -0.34
C GLY A 67 1.47 -25.94 -1.65
N LEU A 68 0.91 -24.98 -2.40
CA LEU A 68 1.47 -24.52 -3.68
C LEU A 68 2.78 -23.73 -3.45
N GLU A 69 2.88 -22.91 -2.40
CA GLU A 69 4.11 -22.25 -1.99
C GLU A 69 5.18 -23.25 -1.51
N ALA A 70 4.79 -24.34 -0.85
CA ALA A 70 5.73 -25.40 -0.49
C ALA A 70 6.24 -26.18 -1.72
N GLU A 71 5.37 -26.43 -2.72
CA GLU A 71 5.77 -27.06 -3.99
C GLU A 71 6.64 -26.14 -4.86
N LEU A 72 6.35 -24.82 -4.90
CA LEU A 72 7.16 -23.83 -5.63
C LEU A 72 8.40 -23.34 -4.87
N GLY A 73 8.39 -23.43 -3.54
CA GLY A 73 9.45 -23.00 -2.62
C GLY A 73 10.68 -23.92 -2.60
N GLY A 74 10.65 -25.02 -3.36
CA GLY A 74 11.84 -25.84 -3.62
C GLY A 74 12.82 -25.24 -4.63
N ASP A 75 12.42 -24.27 -5.47
CA ASP A 75 13.28 -23.75 -6.55
C ASP A 75 13.01 -22.28 -6.93
N ARG A 76 12.85 -21.40 -5.93
CA ARG A 76 12.96 -19.96 -6.18
C ARG A 76 13.66 -19.23 -5.05
N ALA A 77 14.96 -19.48 -4.94
CA ALA A 77 15.86 -18.45 -4.44
C ALA A 77 15.71 -17.22 -5.37
N LEU A 78 14.97 -16.21 -4.94
CA LEU A 78 15.01 -14.91 -5.60
C LEU A 78 16.46 -14.41 -5.52
N PRO A 79 17.14 -14.19 -6.66
CA PRO A 79 18.51 -13.73 -6.63
C PRO A 79 18.54 -12.31 -6.05
N GLY A 80 19.08 -12.18 -4.84
CA GLY A 80 19.44 -10.86 -4.27
C GLY A 80 18.89 -10.50 -2.89
N LEU A 81 18.16 -11.36 -2.16
CA LEU A 81 17.95 -11.10 -0.74
C LEU A 81 19.17 -11.61 0.06
N PRO A 82 19.97 -10.74 0.69
CA PRO A 82 21.04 -11.21 1.56
C PRO A 82 20.41 -11.95 2.75
N ALA A 83 20.70 -13.25 2.81
CA ALA A 83 20.36 -14.10 3.93
C ALA A 83 20.91 -13.50 5.23
N GLY A 84 20.12 -13.66 6.29
CA GLY A 84 20.30 -13.04 7.59
C GLY A 84 21.75 -12.86 8.01
N ALA A 85 22.11 -11.62 8.30
CA ALA A 85 23.28 -11.29 9.10
C ALA A 85 23.09 -11.91 10.49
N SER A 86 23.59 -13.13 10.67
CA SER A 86 23.96 -13.64 11.99
C SER A 86 25.42 -13.27 12.24
N PRO A 87 25.76 -12.71 13.41
CA PRO A 87 27.05 -12.11 13.67
C PRO A 87 28.11 -13.20 13.87
N SER A 88 29.01 -13.35 12.91
CA SER A 88 30.22 -14.15 13.11
C SER A 88 31.17 -13.38 14.03
N SER A 89 31.26 -13.91 15.25
CA SER A 89 32.29 -13.67 16.25
C SER A 89 33.70 -13.62 15.65
N GLU A 90 34.36 -12.48 15.84
CA GLU A 90 35.76 -12.23 15.52
C GLU A 90 36.66 -12.88 16.59
N PRO A 91 37.60 -13.78 16.26
CA PRO A 91 38.61 -14.20 17.21
C PRO A 91 39.77 -13.20 17.17
N LYS A 92 39.92 -12.41 18.25
CA LYS A 92 41.18 -11.72 18.53
C LYS A 92 42.29 -12.77 18.69
N ARG A 93 43.22 -12.86 17.74
CA ARG A 93 44.57 -13.35 17.99
C ARG A 93 45.55 -12.22 17.70
N GLY A 94 46.20 -11.77 18.76
CA GLY A 94 47.37 -10.91 18.67
C GLY A 94 48.64 -11.68 18.38
N ALA A 95 49.75 -11.02 18.73
CA ALA A 95 51.16 -11.36 18.55
C ALA A 95 51.72 -10.92 17.19
N ALA A 96 52.83 -10.19 17.11
CA ALA A 96 53.76 -9.67 18.12
C ALA A 96 54.56 -8.52 17.50
#